data_AF-A0A1V4JQ45-F1
#
_entry.id   AF-A0A1V4JQ45-F1
#
_cell.length_a   1.000
_cell.length_b   1.000
_cell.length_c   1.000
_cell.angle_alpha   90.00
_cell.angle_beta   90.00
_cell.angle_gamma   90.00
#
_symmetry.space_group_name_H-M   'P 1'
#
loop_
_entity.id
_entity.type
_entity.pdbx_description
1 polymer ?
#
loop_
_entity_poly.entity_id
_entity_poly.type
_entity_poly.pdbx_seq_one_letter_code
_entity_poly.pdbx_strand_id
1 'polypeptide(L)'
;MLHNSLYVNFLLTGLVAQLACYPQPLLRSFLLNTNMVFQPSVKSLLQVLGSVKNKIESFAASQEDFPALLFKAKKYLIARGKLDWSDVPGAVPALRRSDSLAKATN
;
A
#
# COMPACT_ATOMS: atom_id res chain seq x y z
N MET A 1 14.88 10.37 -12.41
CA MET A 1 13.97 10.94 -11.38
C MET A 1 13.67 12.44 -11.55
N LEU A 2 14.35 13.17 -12.44
CA LEU A 2 14.14 14.62 -12.64
C LEU A 2 12.90 15.00 -13.49
N HIS A 3 12.10 14.03 -13.94
CA HIS A 3 10.94 14.29 -14.81
C HIS A 3 9.62 14.49 -14.04
N ASN A 4 9.56 14.10 -12.77
CA ASN A 4 8.39 14.28 -11.92
C ASN A 4 8.47 15.59 -11.16
N SER A 5 7.34 16.27 -10.99
CA SER A 5 7.28 17.49 -10.17
C SER A 5 7.61 17.18 -8.70
N LEU A 6 8.16 18.19 -8.00
CA LEU A 6 8.46 18.08 -6.57
C LEU A 6 7.22 17.68 -5.76
N TYR A 7 6.05 18.21 -6.10
CA TYR A 7 4.78 17.87 -5.47
C TYR A 7 4.46 16.37 -5.57
N VAL A 8 4.61 15.80 -6.77
CA VAL A 8 4.35 14.36 -7.01
C VAL A 8 5.35 13.51 -6.25
N ASN A 9 6.63 13.88 -6.25
CA ASN A 9 7.65 13.14 -5.50
C ASN A 9 7.38 13.18 -3.99
N PHE A 10 6.94 14.31 -3.45
CA PHE A 10 6.62 14.45 -2.02
C PHE A 10 5.41 13.59 -1.62
N LEU A 11 4.34 13.63 -2.41
CA LEU A 11 3.15 12.79 -2.22
C LEU A 11 3.51 11.30 -2.24
N LEU A 12 4.29 10.88 -3.24
CA LEU A 12 4.72 9.50 -3.38
C LEU A 12 5.58 9.06 -2.19
N THR A 13 6.52 9.92 -1.77
CA THR A 13 7.37 9.67 -0.60
C THR A 13 6.53 9.54 0.67
N GLY A 14 5.55 10.42 0.88
CA GLY A 14 4.63 10.35 2.02
C GLY A 14 3.81 9.06 2.04
N LEU A 15 3.30 8.62 0.89
CA LEU A 15 2.55 7.37 0.77
C LEU A 15 3.43 6.15 1.07
N VAL A 16 4.64 6.07 0.50
CA VAL A 16 5.58 4.98 0.77
C VAL A 16 5.99 4.97 2.24
N ALA A 17 6.24 6.13 2.84
CA ALA A 17 6.57 6.25 4.25
C ALA A 17 5.43 5.75 5.15
N GLN A 18 4.18 6.14 4.87
CA GLN A 18 3.01 5.64 5.60
C GLN A 18 2.84 4.13 5.48
N LEU A 19 3.03 3.56 4.27
CA LEU A 19 2.99 2.11 4.11
C LEU A 19 4.13 1.41 4.87
N ALA A 20 5.32 2.02 4.92
CA ALA A 20 6.46 1.46 5.63
C ALA A 20 6.31 1.53 7.16
N CYS A 21 5.40 2.35 7.69
CA CYS A 21 5.06 2.43 9.11
C CYS A 21 4.16 1.28 9.59
N TYR A 22 3.56 0.49 8.69
CA TYR A 22 2.83 -0.71 9.10
C TYR A 22 3.78 -1.72 9.76
N PRO A 23 3.33 -2.45 10.80
CA PRO A 23 4.20 -3.28 11.62
C PRO A 23 4.72 -4.55 10.92
N GLN A 24 4.42 -4.77 9.64
CA GLN A 24 4.94 -5.92 8.88
C GLN A 24 6.38 -5.68 8.41
N PRO A 25 7.38 -6.40 8.96
CA PRO A 25 8.79 -6.19 8.61
C PRO A 25 9.06 -6.43 7.13
N LEU A 26 8.38 -7.42 6.54
CA LEU A 26 8.51 -7.74 5.11
C LEU A 26 8.02 -6.59 4.21
N LEU A 27 6.93 -5.91 4.58
CA LEU A 27 6.42 -4.77 3.81
C LEU A 27 7.40 -3.61 3.87
N ARG A 28 7.93 -3.32 5.06
CA ARG A 28 8.96 -2.30 5.24
C ARG A 28 10.22 -2.63 4.43
N SER A 29 10.70 -3.87 4.48
CA SER A 29 11.83 -4.30 3.65
C SER A 29 11.50 -4.21 2.16
N PHE A 30 10.34 -4.68 1.73
CA PHE A 30 9.91 -4.63 0.34
C PHE A 30 9.88 -3.22 -0.25
N LEU A 31 9.51 -2.24 0.58
CA LEU A 31 9.41 -0.83 0.18
C LEU A 31 10.75 -0.08 0.30
N LEU A 32 11.56 -0.37 1.32
CA LEU A 32 12.71 0.48 1.70
C LEU A 32 14.08 -0.20 1.60
N ASN A 33 14.14 -1.54 1.57
CA ASN A 33 15.41 -2.26 1.52
C ASN A 33 15.85 -2.49 0.06
N THR A 34 16.87 -1.75 -0.36
CA THR A 34 17.44 -1.83 -1.72
C THR A 34 18.28 -3.08 -1.96
N ASN A 35 18.59 -3.84 -0.91
CA ASN A 35 19.42 -5.05 -0.97
C ASN A 35 18.59 -6.34 -0.97
N MET A 36 17.26 -6.26 -1.14
CA MET A 36 16.43 -7.45 -1.21
C MET A 36 16.71 -8.23 -2.50
N VAL A 37 17.02 -9.51 -2.33
CA VAL A 37 17.07 -10.48 -3.44
C VAL A 37 15.70 -11.12 -3.55
N PHE A 38 14.95 -10.74 -4.59
CA PHE A 38 13.66 -11.37 -4.88
C PHE A 38 13.88 -12.72 -5.54
N GLN A 39 13.15 -13.74 -5.07
CA GLN A 39 13.04 -15.00 -5.80
C GLN A 39 12.29 -14.76 -7.12
N PRO A 40 12.49 -15.59 -8.17
CA PRO A 40 11.87 -15.39 -9.48
C PRO A 40 10.33 -15.32 -9.46
N SER A 41 9.71 -15.96 -8.47
CA SER A 41 8.26 -15.99 -8.26
C SER A 41 7.72 -14.73 -7.56
N VAL A 42 8.57 -13.91 -6.96
CA VAL A 42 8.19 -12.73 -6.18
C VAL A 42 8.31 -11.49 -7.05
N LYS A 43 7.19 -10.80 -7.25
CA LYS A 43 7.16 -9.56 -8.02
C LYS A 43 7.78 -8.42 -7.21
N SER A 44 8.69 -7.66 -7.83
CA SER A 44 9.23 -6.44 -7.25
C SER A 44 8.14 -5.36 -7.15
N LEU A 45 8.37 -4.33 -6.31
CA LEU A 45 7.45 -3.19 -6.18
C LEU A 45 7.15 -2.56 -7.55
N LEU A 46 8.18 -2.39 -8.39
CA LEU A 46 8.01 -1.82 -9.73
C LEU A 46 7.11 -2.70 -10.61
N GLN A 47 7.27 -4.03 -10.54
CA GLN A 47 6.42 -4.96 -11.30
C GLN A 47 4.97 -4.95 -10.80
N VAL A 48 4.76 -4.86 -9.49
CA VAL A 48 3.42 -4.74 -8.90
C VAL A 48 2.76 -3.44 -9.37
N LEU A 49 3.46 -2.30 -9.26
CA LEU A 49 2.95 -1.00 -9.71
C LEU A 49 2.67 -0.99 -11.22
N GLY A 50 3.57 -1.55 -12.03
CA GLY A 50 3.37 -1.71 -13.47
C GLY A 50 2.13 -2.57 -13.80
N SER A 51 1.92 -3.67 -13.08
CA SER A 51 0.73 -4.51 -13.26
C SER A 51 -0.56 -3.78 -12.90
N VAL A 52 -0.54 -2.97 -11.83
CA VAL A 52 -1.71 -2.16 -11.42
C VAL A 52 -1.99 -1.09 -12.47
N LYS A 53 -0.98 -0.36 -12.94
CA LYS A 53 -1.11 0.62 -14.02
C LYS A 53 -1.77 0.00 -15.26
N ASN A 54 -1.23 -1.13 -15.74
CA ASN A 54 -1.75 -1.79 -16.94
C ASN A 54 -3.21 -2.20 -16.77
N LYS A 55 -3.58 -2.76 -15.61
CA LYS A 55 -4.99 -3.11 -15.32
C LYS A 55 -5.92 -1.90 -15.36
N ILE A 56 -5.48 -0.77 -14.79
CA ILE A 56 -6.26 0.47 -14.82
C ILE A 56 -6.41 0.98 -16.25
N GLU A 57 -5.33 0.97 -17.05
CA GLU A 57 -5.35 1.41 -18.44
C GLU A 57 -6.25 0.53 -19.30
N SER A 58 -6.17 -0.80 -19.16
CA SER A 58 -7.05 -1.73 -19.86
C SER A 58 -8.53 -1.52 -19.48
N PHE A 59 -8.82 -1.34 -18.19
CA PHE A 59 -10.18 -1.09 -17.73
C PHE A 59 -10.72 0.27 -18.21
N ALA A 60 -9.87 1.30 -18.19
CA ALA A 60 -10.22 2.62 -18.69
C ALA A 60 -10.54 2.60 -20.19
N ALA A 61 -9.81 1.80 -20.98
CA ALA A 61 -10.05 1.65 -22.41
C ALA A 61 -11.35 0.91 -22.73
N SER A 62 -11.79 -0.01 -21.88
CA SER A 62 -13.01 -0.80 -22.10
C SER A 62 -14.29 -0.12 -21.61
N GLN A 63 -14.19 0.91 -20.78
CA GLN A 63 -15.33 1.46 -20.06
C GLN A 63 -15.73 2.85 -20.58
N GLU A 64 -16.95 2.96 -21.10
CA GLU A 64 -17.45 4.20 -21.73
C GLU A 64 -17.47 5.39 -20.74
N ASP A 65 -18.00 5.20 -19.53
CA ASP A 65 -18.11 6.24 -18.49
C ASP A 65 -16.96 6.23 -17.47
N PHE A 66 -15.75 5.85 -17.89
CA PHE A 66 -14.58 5.80 -17.00
C PHE A 66 -14.33 7.12 -16.24
N PRO A 67 -14.43 8.33 -16.84
CA PRO A 67 -14.22 9.59 -16.10
C PRO A 67 -15.20 9.80 -14.93
N ALA A 68 -16.47 9.45 -15.11
CA ALA A 68 -17.48 9.56 -14.06
C ALA A 68 -17.21 8.55 -12.92
N LEU A 69 -16.85 7.32 -13.28
CA LEU A 69 -16.45 6.29 -12.31
C LEU A 69 -15.19 6.68 -11.55
N LEU A 70 -14.20 7.25 -12.22
CA LEU A 70 -12.97 7.74 -11.60
C LEU A 70 -13.27 8.84 -10.58
N PHE A 71 -14.16 9.78 -10.91
CA PHE A 71 -14.60 10.82 -10.00
C PHE A 71 -15.32 10.24 -8.77
N LYS A 72 -16.19 9.25 -8.97
CA LYS A 72 -16.88 8.53 -7.88
C LYS A 72 -15.87 7.79 -6.98
N ALA A 73 -14.90 7.11 -7.56
CA ALA A 73 -13.84 6.40 -6.83
C ALA A 73 -12.98 7.36 -5.99
N LYS A 74 -12.62 8.53 -6.55
CA LYS A 74 -11.91 9.59 -5.81
C LYS A 74 -12.72 10.06 -4.60
N LYS A 75 -14.01 10.37 -4.79
CA LYS A 75 -14.90 10.77 -3.68
C LYS A 75 -14.97 9.69 -2.59
N TYR A 76 -15.11 8.43 -3.00
CA TYR A 76 -15.15 7.30 -2.07
C TYR A 76 -13.85 7.15 -1.26
N LEU A 77 -12.68 7.23 -1.90
CA LEU A 77 -11.38 7.12 -1.23
C LEU A 77 -11.14 8.27 -0.24
N ILE A 78 -11.52 9.50 -0.60
CA ILE A 78 -11.44 10.65 0.31
C ILE A 78 -12.35 10.44 1.53
N ALA A 79 -13.60 10.00 1.31
CA ALA A 79 -14.52 9.70 2.40
C ALA A 79 -13.96 8.60 3.31
N ARG A 80 -13.36 7.55 2.73
CA ARG A 80 -12.74 6.45 3.48
C ARG A 80 -11.50 6.87 4.26
N GLY A 81 -10.72 7.82 3.74
CA GLY A 81 -9.54 8.37 4.41
C GLY A 81 -9.88 9.36 5.54
N LYS A 82 -11.08 9.94 5.52
CA LYS A 82 -11.63 10.77 6.60
C LYS A 82 -12.31 9.97 7.71
N LEU A 83 -12.52 8.67 7.52
CA LEU A 83 -12.89 7.79 8.62
C LEU A 83 -11.64 7.70 9.51
N ASP A 84 -11.64 8.49 10.58
CA ASP A 84 -10.69 8.34 11.66
C ASP A 84 -10.87 6.92 12.20
N TRP A 85 -9.91 6.05 11.91
CA TRP A 85 -9.90 4.67 12.42
C TRP A 85 -9.81 4.63 13.96
N SER A 86 -9.56 5.77 14.61
CA SER A 86 -9.68 5.98 16.05
C SER A 86 -11.12 6.00 16.56
N ASP A 87 -12.11 6.31 15.71
CA ASP A 87 -13.52 6.46 16.11
C ASP A 87 -14.35 5.17 15.97
N VAL A 88 -13.73 4.06 15.51
CA VAL A 88 -14.42 2.77 15.43
C VAL A 88 -14.14 1.96 16.71
N PRO A 89 -15.12 1.78 17.62
CA PRO A 89 -14.95 0.92 18.78
C PRO A 89 -14.85 -0.53 18.27
N GLY A 90 -13.62 -1.06 18.17
CA GLY A 90 -13.37 -2.48 17.88
C GLY A 90 -12.64 -2.82 16.58
N ALA A 91 -12.15 -1.86 15.79
CA ALA A 91 -11.49 -2.15 14.51
C ALA A 91 -9.96 -2.03 14.52
N VAL A 92 -9.28 -2.70 15.45
CA VAL A 92 -7.99 -3.35 15.16
C VAL A 92 -7.90 -4.58 16.05
N PRO A 93 -8.02 -5.83 15.54
CA PRO A 93 -7.32 -6.92 16.19
C PRO A 93 -5.85 -6.55 16.05
N ALA A 94 -5.23 -6.09 17.13
CA ALA A 94 -3.79 -6.11 17.24
C ALA A 94 -3.39 -7.53 16.82
N LEU A 95 -2.72 -7.65 15.66
CA LEU A 95 -2.17 -8.91 15.20
C LEU A 95 -1.28 -9.37 16.35
N ARG A 96 -1.83 -10.27 17.17
CA ARG A 96 -1.26 -10.63 18.46
C ARG A 96 0.15 -11.06 18.16
N ARG A 97 1.12 -10.38 18.77
CA ARG A 97 2.45 -10.96 18.96
C ARG A 97 2.22 -12.37 19.47
N SER A 98 2.61 -13.37 18.70
CA SER A 98 2.77 -14.72 19.19
C SER A 98 3.98 -14.72 20.12
N ASP A 99 3.85 -14.08 21.28
CA ASP A 99 4.74 -14.26 22.42
C ASP A 99 4.29 -15.54 23.13
N SER A 100 4.44 -16.67 22.45
CA SER A 100 4.28 -18.00 23.04
C SER A 100 5.56 -18.79 22.83
N LEU A 101 6.60 -18.38 23.54
CA LEU A 101 7.58 -19.33 24.06
C LEU A 101 8.21 -18.79 25.36
N ALA A 102 7.36 -18.47 26.33
CA ALA A 102 7.78 -18.52 27.71
C ALA A 102 7.85 -19.99 28.13
N LYS A 103 9.07 -20.43 28.47
CA LYS A 103 9.34 -21.23 29.66
C LYS A 103 8.70 -22.61 29.71
N ALA A 104 9.40 -23.58 29.13
CA ALA A 104 9.44 -24.96 29.59
C ALA A 104 10.93 -25.34 29.68
N THR A 105 11.52 -25.99 30.68
CA THR A 105 11.20 -26.49 32.02
C THR A 105 12.49 -27.22 32.40
N ASN A 106 12.97 -27.00 33.63
CA ASN A 106 13.93 -27.81 34.41
C ASN A 106 15.27 -28.20 33.77
#